data_AF-A0AB73KWG8-F1
#
_entry.id   AF-A0AB73KWG8-F1
#
_cell.length_a   1.000
_cell.length_b   1.000
_cell.length_c   1.000
_cell.angle_alpha   90.00
_cell.angle_beta   90.00
_cell.angle_gamma   90.00
#
_symmetry.space_group_name_H-M   'P 1'
#
loop_
_entity.id
_entity.type
_entity.pdbx_description
1 polymer ?
#
loop_
_entity_poly.entity_id
_entity_poly.type
_entity_poly.pdbx_seq_one_letter_code
_entity_poly.pdbx_strand_id
1 'polypeptide(L)'
;MLAGQTPVLVHNCGDIGQQVEHGSTELSRATAFQRLLDNNRGNLYGAARLRDGNIIAAHSDDAGHAEEYLVQKARGGSNIAEMYTEYGMCPRCQGPGGKRAVLSSLPADVQLTYSIPFANPASRTAARTALRGVIKSIFG
;
A
#
# COMPACT_ATOMS: atom_id res chain seq x y z
N MET A 1 11.95 -15.63 29.73
CA MET A 1 12.07 -14.99 28.41
C MET A 1 10.76 -14.29 28.12
N LEU A 2 10.73 -12.96 28.18
CA LEU A 2 9.58 -12.15 27.74
C LEU A 2 10.18 -10.89 27.15
N ALA A 3 10.61 -10.98 25.89
CA ALA A 3 10.93 -9.79 25.12
C ALA A 3 9.59 -9.14 24.76
N GLY A 4 9.24 -8.08 25.49
CA GLY A 4 8.11 -7.23 25.17
C GLY A 4 8.26 -6.72 23.74
N GLN A 5 7.34 -7.14 22.87
CA GLN A 5 7.15 -6.50 21.58
C GLN A 5 6.47 -5.16 21.86
N THR A 6 7.25 -4.16 22.22
CA THR A 6 6.83 -2.77 22.09
C THR A 6 6.59 -2.53 20.60
N PRO A 7 5.38 -2.17 20.16
CA PRO A 7 5.19 -1.69 18.80
C PRO A 7 6.00 -0.40 18.71
N VAL A 8 7.11 -0.42 17.98
CA VAL A 8 7.82 0.80 17.65
C VAL A 8 6.94 1.53 16.65
N LEU A 9 6.09 2.42 17.16
CA LEU A 9 5.49 3.51 16.38
C LEU A 9 6.63 4.46 15.97
N VAL A 10 7.37 4.09 14.93
CA VAL A 10 8.22 5.06 14.24
C VAL A 10 7.28 5.96 13.45
N HIS A 11 6.86 7.04 14.09
CA HIS A 11 6.20 8.15 13.44
C HIS A 11 7.21 8.79 12.47
N ASN A 12 7.30 8.29 11.25
CA ASN A 12 7.79 9.14 10.16
C ASN A 12 6.64 10.08 9.84
N CYS A 13 6.65 11.27 10.46
CA CYS A 13 5.61 12.29 10.37
C CYS A 13 4.99 12.40 8.96
N GLY A 14 3.77 11.87 8.77
CA GLY A 14 2.94 12.12 7.58
C GLY A 14 2.27 10.91 6.93
N ASP A 15 2.72 9.69 7.20
CA ASP A 15 2.16 8.49 6.58
C ASP A 15 1.11 7.82 7.47
N ILE A 16 -0.08 7.59 6.92
CA ILE A 16 -1.16 6.87 7.59
C ILE A 16 -0.96 5.37 7.38
N GLY A 17 -0.91 4.62 8.48
CA GLY A 17 -0.72 3.17 8.50
C GLY A 17 0.59 2.75 9.17
N GLN A 18 0.87 1.46 9.16
CA GLN A 18 2.08 0.86 9.73
C GLN A 18 3.06 0.47 8.63
N GLN A 19 4.32 0.87 8.77
CA GLN A 19 5.38 0.38 7.89
C GLN A 19 5.70 -1.09 8.18
N VAL A 20 5.80 -1.90 7.13
CA VAL A 20 6.16 -3.33 7.17
C VAL A 20 7.26 -3.63 6.15
N GLU A 21 7.98 -4.74 6.31
CA GLU A 21 8.94 -5.17 5.28
C GLU A 21 8.22 -5.73 4.05
N HIS A 22 8.67 -5.38 2.84
CA HIS A 22 8.09 -5.92 1.62
C HIS A 22 8.25 -7.44 1.55
N GLY A 23 7.15 -8.17 1.38
CA GLY A 23 7.10 -9.63 1.35
C GLY A 23 6.83 -10.27 2.72
N SER A 24 6.83 -9.50 3.81
CA SER A 24 6.56 -10.01 5.16
C SER A 24 5.08 -10.38 5.38
N THR A 25 4.15 -9.66 4.75
CA THR A 25 2.70 -9.89 4.87
C THR A 25 2.13 -10.59 3.64
N GLU A 26 0.98 -11.25 3.79
CA GLU A 26 0.28 -11.89 2.67
C GLU A 26 -0.07 -10.88 1.56
N LEU A 27 -0.54 -9.68 1.94
CA LEU A 27 -0.85 -8.62 0.97
C LEU A 27 0.38 -8.11 0.24
N SER A 28 1.52 -7.94 0.92
CA SER A 28 2.78 -7.53 0.27
C SER A 28 3.35 -8.60 -0.67
N ARG A 29 3.10 -9.89 -0.39
CA ARG A 29 3.42 -10.97 -1.34
C ARG A 29 2.46 -10.98 -2.51
N ALA A 30 1.17 -10.70 -2.29
CA ALA A 30 0.18 -10.61 -3.36
C ALA A 30 0.53 -9.50 -4.38
N THR A 31 1.05 -8.35 -3.93
CA THR A 31 1.54 -7.32 -4.86
C THR A 31 2.73 -7.79 -5.68
N ALA A 32 3.68 -8.51 -5.07
CA ALA A 32 4.83 -9.07 -5.78
C ALA A 32 4.40 -10.10 -6.83
N PHE A 33 3.46 -10.97 -6.48
CA PHE A 33 2.91 -11.96 -7.40
C PHE A 33 2.16 -11.30 -8.56
N GLN A 34 1.30 -10.31 -8.28
CA GLN A 34 0.60 -9.58 -9.34
C GLN A 34 1.59 -8.85 -10.26
N ARG A 35 2.65 -8.26 -9.72
CA ARG A 35 3.70 -7.60 -10.49
C ARG A 35 4.39 -8.57 -11.48
N LEU A 36 4.65 -9.80 -11.04
CA LEU A 36 5.21 -10.85 -11.91
C LEU A 36 4.24 -11.24 -13.02
N LEU A 37 2.96 -11.42 -12.71
CA LEU A 37 1.92 -11.73 -13.70
C LEU A 37 1.81 -10.64 -14.77
N ASP A 38 1.85 -9.37 -14.35
CA ASP A 38 1.75 -8.23 -15.24
C ASP A 38 3.08 -7.93 -15.99
N ASN A 39 4.18 -8.60 -15.60
CA ASN A 39 5.54 -8.30 -16.02
C ASN A 39 5.88 -6.78 -15.92
N ASN A 40 5.42 -6.13 -14.84
CA ASN A 40 5.47 -4.68 -14.70
C ASN A 40 6.59 -4.24 -13.75
N ARG A 41 7.49 -3.38 -14.23
CA ARG A 41 8.63 -2.85 -13.44
C ARG A 41 8.55 -1.35 -13.16
N GLY A 42 7.42 -0.71 -13.47
CA GLY A 42 7.29 0.75 -13.44
C GLY A 42 6.32 1.30 -12.40
N ASN A 43 5.18 0.63 -12.22
CA ASN A 43 4.07 1.15 -11.43
C ASN A 43 4.16 0.76 -9.96
N LEU A 44 3.40 1.48 -9.10
CA LEU A 44 3.24 1.14 -7.70
C LEU A 44 2.07 0.18 -7.54
N TYR A 45 2.25 -0.85 -6.72
CA TYR A 45 1.23 -1.85 -6.44
C TYR A 45 0.61 -1.67 -5.06
N GLY A 46 -0.63 -2.11 -4.94
CA GLY A 46 -1.33 -2.30 -3.68
C GLY A 46 -2.16 -3.57 -3.71
N ALA A 47 -2.46 -4.10 -2.53
CA ALA A 47 -3.36 -5.22 -2.34
C ALA A 47 -4.31 -4.95 -1.17
N ALA A 48 -5.51 -5.50 -1.24
CA ALA A 48 -6.51 -5.39 -0.19
C ALA A 48 -7.11 -6.76 0.12
N ARG A 49 -7.30 -7.04 1.41
CA ARG A 49 -8.14 -8.15 1.87
C ARG A 49 -9.57 -7.63 2.01
N LEU A 50 -10.50 -8.29 1.34
CA LEU A 50 -11.92 -8.04 1.46
C LEU A 50 -12.48 -8.72 2.73
N ARG A 51 -13.64 -8.28 3.21
CA ARG A 51 -14.29 -8.84 4.41
C ARG A 51 -14.71 -10.31 4.24
N ASP A 52 -14.81 -10.81 3.01
CA ASP A 52 -15.05 -12.23 2.70
C ASP A 52 -13.76 -13.08 2.68
N GLY A 53 -12.60 -12.46 2.94
CA GLY A 53 -11.29 -13.10 2.95
C GLY A 53 -10.54 -13.06 1.61
N ASN A 54 -11.19 -12.68 0.51
CA ASN A 54 -10.54 -12.61 -0.80
C ASN A 54 -9.49 -11.50 -0.85
N ILE A 55 -8.38 -11.76 -1.56
CA ILE A 55 -7.33 -10.77 -1.80
C ILE A 55 -7.42 -10.28 -3.24
N ILE A 56 -7.47 -8.95 -3.38
CA ILE A 56 -7.38 -8.28 -4.68
C ILE A 56 -6.10 -7.46 -4.74
N ALA A 57 -5.52 -7.35 -5.94
CA ALA A 57 -4.36 -6.51 -6.20
C ALA A 57 -4.66 -5.52 -7.33
N ALA A 58 -4.02 -4.36 -7.29
CA ALA A 58 -4.05 -3.35 -8.34
C ALA A 58 -2.72 -2.61 -8.40
N HIS A 59 -2.49 -1.91 -9.51
CA HIS A 59 -1.35 -1.01 -9.66
C HIS A 59 -1.81 0.37 -10.12
N SER A 60 -0.99 1.38 -9.84
CA SER A 60 -1.18 2.73 -10.36
C SER A 60 -0.98 2.77 -11.87
N ASP A 61 -1.53 3.79 -12.51
CA ASP A 61 -1.27 4.15 -13.90
C ASP A 61 -1.42 5.68 -14.08
N ASP A 62 -1.50 6.15 -15.32
CA ASP A 62 -1.65 7.58 -15.63
C ASP A 62 -2.99 8.16 -15.17
N ALA A 63 -4.02 7.33 -14.97
CA ALA A 63 -5.37 7.75 -14.62
C ALA A 63 -5.63 7.74 -13.10
N GLY A 64 -4.98 6.86 -12.35
CA GLY A 64 -5.28 6.65 -10.94
C GLY A 64 -4.20 5.95 -10.12
N HIS A 65 -4.33 6.08 -8.81
CA HIS A 65 -3.47 5.40 -7.83
C HIS A 65 -3.97 3.98 -7.54
N ALA A 66 -3.06 3.12 -7.06
CA ALA A 66 -3.41 1.73 -6.72
C ALA A 66 -4.53 1.67 -5.68
N GLU A 67 -4.51 2.57 -4.69
CA GLU A 67 -5.53 2.71 -3.65
C GLU A 67 -6.93 2.96 -4.22
N GLU A 68 -7.03 3.81 -5.24
CA GLU A 68 -8.29 4.13 -5.90
C GLU A 68 -8.85 2.91 -6.62
N TYR A 69 -7.98 2.17 -7.32
CA TYR A 69 -8.37 0.96 -8.03
C TYR A 69 -8.74 -0.18 -7.09
N LEU A 70 -8.11 -0.30 -5.92
CA LEU A 70 -8.51 -1.28 -4.90
C LEU A 70 -9.93 -0.99 -4.41
N VAL A 71 -10.25 0.26 -4.09
CA VAL A 71 -11.61 0.66 -3.69
C VAL A 71 -12.63 0.37 -4.80
N GLN A 72 -12.30 0.66 -6.05
CA GLN A 72 -13.17 0.36 -7.19
C GLN A 72 -13.39 -1.14 -7.37
N LYS A 73 -12.33 -1.94 -7.33
CA LYS A 73 -12.40 -3.42 -7.44
C LYS A 73 -13.17 -4.05 -6.27
N ALA A 74 -13.06 -3.48 -5.08
CA ALA A 74 -13.82 -3.88 -3.89
C ALA A 74 -15.31 -3.50 -3.96
N ARG A 75 -15.74 -2.78 -5.00
CA ARG A 75 -17.09 -2.19 -5.15
C ARG A 75 -17.42 -1.21 -4.01
N GLY A 76 -16.41 -0.48 -3.54
CA GLY A 76 -16.49 0.45 -2.43
C GLY A 76 -15.53 0.08 -1.28
N GLY A 77 -15.09 1.08 -0.53
CA GLY A 77 -14.11 0.89 0.54
C GLY A 77 -14.67 0.13 1.74
N SER A 78 -15.99 0.14 1.95
CA SER A 78 -16.66 -0.53 3.08
C SER A 78 -16.41 -2.04 3.15
N ASN A 79 -16.12 -2.68 2.01
CA ASN A 79 -15.83 -4.11 1.93
C ASN A 79 -14.35 -4.45 2.19
N ILE A 80 -13.48 -3.46 2.40
CA ILE A 80 -12.06 -3.68 2.66
C ILE A 80 -11.83 -3.83 4.16
N ALA A 81 -11.12 -4.90 4.55
CA ALA A 81 -10.70 -5.19 5.92
C ALA A 81 -9.24 -4.79 6.18
N GLU A 82 -8.38 -5.01 5.20
CA GLU A 82 -6.95 -4.67 5.25
C GLU A 82 -6.51 -4.11 3.90
N MET A 83 -5.60 -3.15 3.91
CA MET A 83 -4.98 -2.62 2.69
C MET A 83 -3.48 -2.44 2.89
N TYR A 84 -2.74 -2.88 1.88
CA TYR A 84 -1.30 -2.70 1.75
C TYR A 84 -0.98 -1.95 0.46
N THR A 85 -0.02 -1.04 0.52
CA THR A 85 0.54 -0.35 -0.64
C THR A 85 2.05 -0.37 -0.60
N GLU A 86 2.73 -0.47 -1.75
CA GLU A 86 4.19 -0.43 -1.77
C GLU A 86 4.73 0.88 -1.17
N TYR A 87 4.03 2.00 -1.42
CA TYR A 87 4.33 3.31 -0.86
C TYR A 87 3.30 3.72 0.21
N GLY A 88 3.71 4.56 1.15
CA GLY A 88 2.79 5.32 2.00
C GLY A 88 1.80 6.12 1.14
N MET A 89 0.54 6.13 1.55
CA MET A 89 -0.57 6.75 0.82
C MET A 89 -0.32 8.25 0.61
N CYS A 90 -0.62 8.79 -0.57
CA CYS A 90 -0.38 10.22 -0.82
C CYS A 90 -1.38 11.14 -0.09
N PRO A 91 -1.04 12.42 0.17
CA PRO A 91 -1.93 13.37 0.84
C PRO A 91 -3.31 13.54 0.18
N ARG A 92 -3.42 13.33 -1.14
CA ARG A 92 -4.71 13.41 -1.84
C ARG A 92 -5.61 12.20 -1.53
N CYS A 93 -5.02 11.02 -1.44
CA CYS A 93 -5.74 9.80 -1.07
C CYS A 93 -6.09 9.79 0.44
N GLN A 94 -5.29 10.46 1.26
CA GLN A 94 -5.57 10.70 2.69
C GLN A 94 -6.56 11.85 2.96
N GLY A 95 -6.64 12.84 2.07
CA GLY A 95 -7.37 14.09 2.30
C GLY A 95 -8.90 13.93 2.38
N PRO A 96 -9.61 14.90 2.95
CA PRO A 96 -11.05 14.81 3.15
C PRO A 96 -11.84 14.94 1.83
N GLY A 97 -12.70 13.95 1.55
CA GLY A 97 -13.98 14.16 0.82
C GLY A 97 -13.95 14.52 -0.66
N GLY A 98 -12.96 14.08 -1.44
CA GLY A 98 -12.95 14.21 -2.91
C GLY A 98 -13.15 12.87 -3.64
N LYS A 99 -13.35 12.90 -4.97
CA LYS A 99 -13.48 11.68 -5.82
C LYS A 99 -12.31 10.68 -5.69
N ARG A 100 -11.17 11.13 -5.15
CA ARG A 100 -9.93 10.36 -4.95
C ARG A 100 -9.60 10.09 -3.47
N ALA A 101 -10.47 10.48 -2.54
CA ALA A 101 -10.24 10.38 -1.09
C ALA A 101 -10.50 8.96 -0.60
N VAL A 102 -9.53 8.07 -0.81
CA VAL A 102 -9.61 6.66 -0.45
C VAL A 102 -9.86 6.50 1.04
N LEU A 103 -9.11 7.21 1.89
CA LEU A 103 -9.21 7.05 3.34
C LEU A 103 -10.62 7.29 3.87
N SER A 104 -11.33 8.29 3.33
CA SER A 104 -12.71 8.60 3.73
C SER A 104 -13.74 7.55 3.31
N SER A 105 -13.40 6.69 2.35
CA SER A 105 -14.25 5.59 1.89
C SER A 105 -14.04 4.29 2.67
N LEU A 106 -12.96 4.22 3.46
CA LEU A 106 -12.61 3.04 4.21
C LEU A 106 -13.28 3.01 5.59
N PRO A 107 -13.61 1.82 6.11
CA PRO A 107 -14.03 1.65 7.49
C PRO A 107 -12.96 2.12 8.48
N ALA A 108 -13.39 2.60 9.64
CA ALA A 108 -12.48 3.07 10.70
C ALA A 108 -11.59 1.95 11.29
N ASP A 109 -11.99 0.69 11.13
CA ASP A 109 -11.26 -0.51 11.58
C ASP A 109 -10.29 -1.09 10.53
N VAL A 110 -10.15 -0.45 9.37
CA VAL A 110 -9.24 -0.94 8.32
C VAL A 110 -7.79 -0.88 8.80
N GLN A 111 -7.05 -1.96 8.59
CA GLN A 111 -5.61 -1.96 8.83
C GLN A 111 -4.88 -1.50 7.57
N LEU A 112 -4.10 -0.42 7.68
CA LEU A 112 -3.31 0.14 6.59
C LEU A 112 -1.83 -0.16 6.81
N THR A 113 -1.17 -0.72 5.81
CA THR A 113 0.26 -1.00 5.85
C THR A 113 0.97 -0.53 4.58
N TYR A 114 2.27 -0.24 4.69
CA TYR A 114 3.10 0.12 3.54
C TYR A 114 4.54 -0.34 3.70
N SER A 115 5.30 -0.45 2.60
CA SER A 115 6.73 -0.82 2.68
C SER A 115 7.68 0.37 2.64
N ILE A 116 7.40 1.34 1.78
CA ILE A 116 8.26 2.49 1.52
C ILE A 116 7.50 3.75 1.94
N PRO A 117 8.07 4.64 2.76
CA PRO A 117 7.39 5.88 3.14
C PRO A 117 6.96 6.72 1.93
N PHE A 118 5.95 7.57 2.09
CA PHE A 118 5.48 8.42 0.99
C PHE A 118 6.62 9.26 0.40
N ALA A 119 6.63 9.31 -0.93
CA ALA A 119 7.63 10.03 -1.71
C ALA A 119 7.20 11.48 -1.99
N ASN A 120 7.56 12.40 -1.09
CA ASN A 120 7.50 13.84 -1.36
C ASN A 120 8.72 14.29 -2.19
N PRO A 121 8.79 15.54 -2.72
CA PRO A 121 9.95 15.99 -3.49
C PRO A 121 11.30 15.80 -2.81
N ALA A 122 11.38 15.89 -1.47
CA ALA A 122 12.61 15.72 -0.70
C ALA A 122 12.99 14.24 -0.53
N SER A 123 12.03 13.32 -0.39
CA SER A 123 12.27 11.88 -0.19
C SER A 123 12.24 11.03 -1.47
N ARG A 124 11.88 11.63 -2.62
CA ARG A 124 11.63 10.91 -3.89
C ARG A 124 12.78 10.02 -4.34
N THR A 125 14.03 10.49 -4.25
CA THR A 125 15.20 9.71 -4.67
C THR A 125 15.36 8.46 -3.81
N ALA A 126 15.26 8.60 -2.49
CA ALA A 126 15.37 7.48 -1.55
C ALA A 126 14.25 6.45 -1.78
N ALA A 127 13.00 6.92 -1.91
CA ALA A 127 11.86 6.05 -2.17
C ALA A 127 12.02 5.27 -3.48
N ARG A 128 12.44 5.92 -4.58
CA ARG A 128 12.68 5.25 -5.87
C ARG A 128 13.81 4.23 -5.80
N THR A 129 14.87 4.51 -5.04
CA THR A 129 15.95 3.54 -4.80
C THR A 129 15.43 2.33 -4.04
N ALA A 130 14.62 2.52 -3.00
CA ALA A 130 13.98 1.43 -2.26
C ALA A 130 13.07 0.59 -3.17
N LEU A 131 12.25 1.24 -4.01
CA LEU A 131 11.38 0.54 -4.97
C LEU A 131 12.17 -0.29 -5.97
N ARG A 132 13.28 0.24 -6.49
CA ARG A 132 14.17 -0.53 -7.38
C ARG A 132 14.75 -1.76 -6.68
N GLY A 133 15.09 -1.64 -5.40
CA GLY A 133 15.52 -2.79 -4.58
C GLY A 133 14.45 -3.86 -4.48
N VAL A 134 13.20 -3.46 -4.21
CA VAL A 134 12.04 -4.36 -4.19
C VAL A 134 11.81 -5.01 -5.56
N ILE A 135 11.80 -4.24 -6.64
CA ILE A 135 11.58 -4.77 -7.99
C ILE A 135 12.70 -5.75 -8.36
N LYS A 136 13.94 -5.45 -8.01
CA LYS A 136 15.06 -6.36 -8.24
C LYS A 136 14.89 -7.67 -7.47
N SER A 137 14.48 -7.64 -6.20
CA SER A 137 14.28 -8.87 -5.43
C SER A 137 13.14 -9.74 -5.97
N ILE A 138 12.15 -9.14 -6.66
CA ILE A 138 11.05 -9.86 -7.31
C ILE A 138 11.50 -10.51 -8.63
N PHE A 139 12.29 -9.81 -9.45
CA PHE A 139 12.58 -10.22 -10.83
C PHE A 139 13.97 -10.83 -11.07
N GLY A 140 14.91 -10.74 -10.12
CA GLY A 140 16.31 -11.17 -10.28
C GLY A 140 17.24 -10.04 -10.68
#